data_AF-A0A924XRS4-F1
#
_entry.id   AF-A0A924XRS4-F1
#
_cell.length_a   1.000
_cell.length_b   1.000
_cell.length_c   1.000
_cell.angle_alpha   90.00
_cell.angle_beta   90.00
_cell.angle_gamma   90.00
#
_symmetry.space_group_name_H-M   'P 1'
#
loop_
_entity.id
_entity.type
_entity.pdbx_description
1 polymer ?
#
loop_
_entity_poly.entity_id
_entity_poly.type
_entity_poly.pdbx_seq_one_letter_code
_entity_poly.pdbx_strand_id
1 'polypeptide(L)' 'MSLSREDGVVPIGGPFRLQGADGRVVTDQDFRGRWMLVYFGFTHCPDACPTGLQTIANAL' A
#
# COMPACT_ATOMS: atom_id res chain seq x y z
N MET A 1 -17.85 -26.02 19.26
CA MET A 1 -17.53 -24.59 19.38
C MET A 1 -17.33 -24.06 17.97
N SER A 2 -18.39 -23.52 17.36
CA SER A 2 -18.37 -23.01 16.00
C SER A 2 -17.75 -21.61 16.03
N LEU A 3 -16.61 -21.41 15.37
CA LEU A 3 -16.03 -20.07 15.21
C LEU A 3 -16.80 -19.38 14.08
N SER A 4 -17.78 -18.57 14.47
CA SER A 4 -18.38 -17.58 13.58
C SER A 4 -17.27 -16.63 13.11
N ARG A 5 -16.98 -16.66 11.82
CA ARG A 5 -16.10 -15.68 11.16
C ARG A 5 -16.76 -14.33 11.32
N GLU A 6 -16.18 -13.48 12.18
CA GLU A 6 -16.55 -12.08 12.24
C GLU A 6 -16.19 -11.47 10.89
N ASP A 7 -17.21 -11.08 10.11
CA ASP A 7 -17.06 -10.20 8.96
C ASP A 7 -16.63 -8.82 9.47
N GLY A 8 -15.39 -8.73 9.96
CA GLY A 8 -14.77 -7.49 10.40
C GLY A 8 -14.42 -6.68 9.17
N VAL A 9 -15.26 -5.72 8.80
CA VAL A 9 -14.90 -4.67 7.84
C VAL A 9 -13.74 -3.89 8.45
N VAL A 10 -12.52 -4.25 8.09
CA VAL A 10 -11.33 -3.48 8.44
C VAL A 10 -11.40 -2.20 7.62
N PRO A 11 -11.45 -1.01 8.24
CA PRO A 11 -11.36 0.23 7.50
C PRO A 11 -9.98 0.29 6.83
N ILE A 12 -9.94 0.06 5.51
CA ILE A 12 -8.71 0.16 4.71
C ILE A 12 -8.52 1.63 4.29
N GLY A 13 -7.35 2.18 4.61
CA GLY A 13 -6.97 3.56 4.29
C GLY A 13 -7.00 4.49 5.49
N GLY A 14 -6.86 5.79 5.21
CA GLY A 14 -6.73 6.83 6.23
C GLY A 14 -5.69 7.88 5.82
N PRO A 15 -5.63 9.01 6.53
CA PRO A 15 -4.62 10.03 6.27
C PRO A 15 -3.22 9.48 6.53
N PHE A 16 -2.27 9.85 5.68
CA PHE A 16 -0.86 9.58 5.89
C PHE A 16 -0.03 10.85 5.68
N ARG A 17 1.14 10.88 6.30
CA ARG A 17 2.15 11.91 6.09
C ARG A 17 3.51 11.25 6.13
N LEU A 18 4.14 11.09 4.97
CA LEU A 18 5.38 10.34 4.77
C LEU A 18 6.42 11.22 4.09
N GLN A 19 7.69 10.85 4.22
CA GLN A 19 8.76 11.43 3.43
C GLN A 19 8.94 10.60 2.15
N GLY A 20 8.86 11.27 1.00
CA GLY A 20 9.11 10.69 -0.31
C GLY A 20 10.59 10.37 -0.52
N ALA A 21 10.89 9.59 -1.55
CA ALA A 21 12.26 9.21 -1.90
C ALA A 21 13.16 10.41 -2.27
N ASP A 22 12.57 11.54 -2.66
CA ASP A 22 13.23 12.80 -2.95
C ASP A 22 13.35 13.72 -1.72
N GLY A 23 12.93 13.25 -0.54
CA GLY A 23 12.95 13.99 0.71
C GLY A 23 11.75 14.92 0.95
N ARG A 24 10.84 15.08 -0.03
CA ARG A 24 9.63 15.91 0.13
C ARG A 24 8.61 15.21 1.02
N VAL A 25 7.80 15.99 1.75
CA VAL A 25 6.65 15.44 2.46
C VAL A 25 5.52 15.18 1.46
N VAL A 26 4.92 14.00 1.54
CA VAL A 26 3.74 13.57 0.76
C VAL A 26 2.64 13.08 1.69
N THR A 27 1.39 13.34 1.32
CA THR A 27 0.17 13.08 2.08
C THR A 27 -0.89 12.39 1.22
N ASP A 28 -1.95 11.89 1.84
CA ASP A 28 -3.08 11.30 1.11
C ASP A 28 -3.76 12.30 0.16
N GLN A 29 -3.69 13.59 0.49
CA GLN A 29 -4.33 14.65 -0.28
C GLN A 29 -3.67 14.86 -1.65
N ASP A 30 -2.36 14.62 -1.75
CA ASP A 30 -1.58 14.82 -2.98
C ASP A 30 -1.98 13.87 -4.12
N PHE A 31 -2.76 12.82 -3.80
CA PHE A 31 -3.15 11.77 -4.73
C PHE A 31 -4.67 11.62 -4.88
N ARG A 32 -5.46 12.55 -4.34
CA ARG A 32 -6.93 12.53 -4.51
C ARG A 32 -7.32 12.79 -5.97
N GLY A 33 -8.47 12.26 -6.37
CA GLY A 33 -9.01 12.44 -7.73
C GLY A 33 -8.44 11.51 -8.79
N ARG A 34 -7.62 10.52 -8.38
CA ARG A 34 -7.05 9.48 -9.25
C ARG A 34 -7.05 8.13 -8.54
N TRP A 35 -7.01 7.05 -9.32
CA TRP A 35 -6.81 5.71 -8.76
C TRP A 35 -5.44 5.62 -8.09
N MET A 36 -5.42 5.07 -6.87
CA MET A 36 -4.21 4.87 -6.08
C MET A 36 -4.08 3.38 -5.75
N LEU A 37 -2.91 2.82 -6.07
CA LEU A 37 -2.47 1.53 -5.57
C LEU A 37 -1.43 1.75 -4.47
N VAL A 38 -1.62 1.13 -3.31
CA VAL A 38 -0.67 1.17 -2.20
C VAL A 38 -0.05 -0.20 -2.04
N TYR A 39 1.28 -0.24 -2.01
CA TYR A 39 2.07 -1.45 -1.81
C TYR A 39 2.99 -1.26 -0.61
N PHE A 40 2.91 -2.18 0.36
CA PHE A 40 3.75 -2.17 1.56
C PHE A 40 4.88 -3.19 1.40
N GLY A 41 6.12 -2.76 1.60
CA GLY A 41 7.31 -3.60 1.49
C GLY A 41 8.54 -2.93 2.10
N PHE A 42 9.70 -3.56 1.95
CA PHE A 42 10.99 -3.05 2.41
C PHE A 42 12.09 -3.38 1.41
N THR A 43 13.17 -2.59 1.40
CA THR A 43 14.18 -2.63 0.34
C THR A 43 15.05 -3.89 0.34
N HIS A 44 15.34 -4.45 1.52
CA HIS A 44 16.18 -5.65 1.68
C HIS A 44 15.35 -6.95 1.74
N CYS A 45 14.25 -6.98 1.00
CA CYS A 45 13.34 -8.12 0.93
C CYS A 45 13.82 -9.09 -0.15
N PRO A 46 14.20 -10.33 0.20
CA PRO A 46 15.04 -11.15 -0.67
C PRO A 46 14.34 -11.68 -1.93
N ASP A 47 13.01 -11.72 -1.98
CA ASP A 47 12.29 -12.34 -3.11
C ASP A 47 10.90 -11.72 -3.37
N ALA A 48 9.99 -11.80 -2.40
CA ALA A 48 8.59 -11.43 -2.61
C ALA A 48 8.40 -9.98 -3.07
N CYS A 49 9.22 -9.06 -2.55
CA CYS A 49 9.05 -7.63 -2.83
C CYS A 49 9.45 -7.21 -4.25
N PRO A 50 10.64 -7.58 -4.78
CA PRO A 50 10.97 -7.29 -6.17
C PRO A 50 9.99 -7.96 -7.14
N THR A 51 9.55 -9.19 -6.87
CA THR A 51 8.55 -9.90 -7.70
C THR A 51 7.18 -9.21 -7.67
N GLY A 52 6.73 -8.78 -6.49
CA GLY A 52 5.47 -8.04 -6.32
C GLY A 52 5.48 -6.70 -7.06
N LEU A 53 6.57 -5.93 -6.94
CA LEU A 53 6.72 -4.67 -7.67
C LEU A 53 6.75 -4.87 -9.20
N GLN A 54 7.42 -5.90 -9.71
CA GLN A 54 7.41 -6.22 -11.14
C GLN A 54 6.01 -6.59 -11.64
N THR A 55 5.26 -7.35 -10.85
CA THR A 55 3.88 -7.72 -11.19
C THR A 55 3.00 -6.47 -11.31
N ILE A 56 3.12 -5.53 -10.36
CA ILE A 56 2.41 -4.25 -10.40
C ILE A 56 2.79 -3.44 -11.64
N ALA A 57 4.09 -3.33 -11.93
CA ALA A 57 4.59 -2.55 -13.06
C ALA A 57 4.13 -3.09 -14.42
N ASN A 58 3.91 -4.40 -14.56
CA ASN A 58 3.43 -5.02 -15.79
C ASN A 58 1.90 -4.96 -15.97
N ALA A 59 1.16 -4.60 -14.92
CA ALA A 59 -0.31 -4.57 -14.94
C ALA A 59 -0.90 -3.17 -15.19
N LEU A 60 -0.05 -2.13 -15.20
CA LEU A 60 -0.40 -0.72 -15.35
C LEU A 60 0.22 -0.14 -16.61
#